data_AF-A0A933WGT6-F1
#
_entry.id   AF-A0A933WGT6-F1
#
_cell.length_a   1.000
_cell.length_b   1.000
_cell.length_c   1.000
_cell.angle_alpha   90.00
_cell.angle_beta   90.00
_cell.angle_gamma   90.00
#
_symmetry.space_group_name_H-M   'P 1'
#
loop_
_entity.id
_entity.type
_entity.pdbx_description
1 polymer ?
#
loop_
_entity_poly.entity_id
_entity_poly.type
_entity_poly.pdbx_seq_one_letter_code
_entity_poly.pdbx_strand_id
1 'polypeptide(L)' 'MQKGRRGEKFFEKAWEIFLKYKDKDFSYTDCTSFAVMERLKIDIAFTFDSHFQAIKFQVMP' A
#
# COMPACT_ATOMS: atom_id res chain seq x y z
N MET A 1 -27.40 4.14 -2.29
CA MET A 1 -26.65 4.40 -1.03
C MET A 1 -25.96 3.11 -0.61
N GLN A 2 -24.64 2.97 -0.78
CA GLN A 2 -23.89 1.83 -0.24
C GLN A 2 -22.99 2.32 0.89
N LYS A 3 -23.44 2.13 2.13
CA LYS A 3 -22.68 2.43 3.35
C LYS A 3 -21.85 1.19 3.71
N GLY A 4 -20.90 0.85 2.84
CA GLY A 4 -19.89 -0.18 3.13
C GLY A 4 -18.96 0.31 4.24
N ARG A 5 -18.62 -0.55 5.19
CA ARG A 5 -17.69 -0.26 6.28
C ARG A 5 -16.38 0.23 5.67
N ARG A 6 -15.92 1.43 6.05
CA ARG A 6 -14.72 2.09 5.48
C ARG A 6 -13.46 1.21 5.47
N GLY A 7 -13.38 0.21 6.37
CA GLY A 7 -12.29 -0.75 6.50
C GLY A 7 -12.22 -1.84 5.43
N GLU A 8 -13.37 -2.34 4.94
CA GLU A 8 -13.40 -3.48 3.99
C GLU A 8 -12.70 -3.12 2.67
N LYS A 9 -12.91 -1.89 2.18
CA LYS A 9 -12.28 -1.39 0.95
C LYS A 9 -10.75 -1.28 1.02
N PHE A 10 -10.17 -1.16 2.21
CA PHE A 10 -8.71 -1.06 2.35
C PHE A 10 -8.03 -2.40 2.15
N PHE A 11 -8.60 -3.46 2.74
CA PHE A 11 -8.07 -4.81 2.61
C PHE A 11 -8.24 -5.33 1.18
N GLU A 12 -9.36 -5.02 0.53
CA GLU A 12 -9.55 -5.31 -0.90
C GLU A 12 -8.47 -4.65 -1.76
N LYS A 13 -8.20 -3.35 -1.54
CA LYS A 13 -7.16 -2.64 -2.28
C LYS A 13 -5.76 -3.20 -2.01
N ALA A 14 -5.44 -3.50 -0.75
CA ALA A 14 -4.18 -4.14 -0.39
C ALA A 14 -4.03 -5.51 -1.05
N TRP A 15 -5.12 -6.29 -1.11
CA TRP A 15 -5.16 -7.58 -1.78
C TRP A 15 -4.96 -7.46 -3.30
N GLU A 16 -5.60 -6.47 -3.94
CA GLU A 16 -5.37 -6.16 -5.36
C GLU A 16 -3.90 -5.83 -5.64
N ILE A 17 -3.27 -5.01 -4.79
CA ILE A 17 -1.85 -4.66 -4.89
C ILE A 17 -0.97 -5.90 -4.72
N PHE A 18 -1.27 -6.73 -3.72
CA PHE A 18 -0.54 -7.96 -3.44
C PHE A 18 -0.58 -8.93 -4.63
N LEU A 19 -1.75 -9.11 -5.25
CA LEU A 19 -1.89 -9.93 -6.46
C LEU A 19 -1.22 -9.31 -7.69
N LYS A 20 -1.26 -7.98 -7.82
CA LYS A 20 -0.64 -7.25 -8.93
C LYS A 20 0.89 -7.37 -8.93
N TYR A 21 1.50 -7.37 -7.75
CA TYR A 21 2.94 -7.46 -7.57
C TYR A 21 3.38 -8.80 -6.99
N LYS A 22 2.70 -9.90 -7.36
CA LYS A 22 3.02 -11.26 -6.87
C LYS A 22 4.44 -11.72 -7.21
N ASP A 23 5.08 -11.08 -8.20
CA ASP A 23 6.45 -11.31 -8.63
C ASP A 23 7.47 -10.54 -7.78
N LYS A 24 7.00 -9.66 -6.89
CA LYS A 24 7.79 -8.93 -5.91
C LYS A 24 7.64 -9.59 -4.54
N ASP A 25 8.69 -9.48 -3.73
CA ASP A 25 8.71 -9.98 -2.36
C ASP A 25 8.03 -9.00 -1.38
N PHE A 26 6.87 -8.46 -1.77
CA PHE A 26 6.11 -7.56 -0.91
C PHE A 26 5.32 -8.37 0.11
N SER A 27 5.45 -8.00 1.37
CA SER A 27 4.57 -8.52 2.40
C SER A 27 3.15 -7.95 2.22
N TYR A 28 2.16 -8.62 2.81
CA TYR A 28 0.81 -8.06 2.85
C TYR A 28 0.78 -6.72 3.63
N THR A 29 1.64 -6.57 4.65
CA THR A 29 1.80 -5.32 5.40
C THR A 29 2.27 -4.17 4.52
N ASP A 30 3.21 -4.42 3.59
CA ASP A 30 3.65 -3.42 2.61
C ASP A 30 2.48 -2.99 1.74
N CYS A 31 1.72 -3.95 1.21
CA CYS A 31 0.55 -3.67 0.37
C CYS A 31 -0.53 -2.87 1.11
N THR A 32 -0.75 -3.14 2.40
CA THR A 32 -1.66 -2.33 3.22
C THR A 32 -1.15 -0.91 3.42
N SER A 33 0.15 -0.74 3.63
CA SER A 33 0.78 0.58 3.76
C SER A 33 0.65 1.37 2.46
N PHE A 34 0.86 0.72 1.31
CA PHE A 34 0.69 1.31 -0.01
C PHE A 34 -0.75 1.77 -0.25
N ALA A 35 -1.74 0.93 0.08
CA ALA A 35 -3.15 1.28 -0.04
C ALA A 35 -3.55 2.49 0.84
N VAL A 36 -2.96 2.61 2.04
CA VAL A 36 -3.16 3.77 2.92
C VAL A 36 -2.54 5.03 2.33
N MET A 37 -1.29 4.94 1.87
CA MET A 37 -0.57 6.07 1.27
C MET A 37 -1.25 6.58 0.00
N GLU A 38 -1.66 5.70 -0.91
CA GLU A 38 -2.43 6.08 -2.13
C GLU A 38 -3.72 6.81 -1.77
N ARG A 39 -4.48 6.29 -0.79
CA ARG A 39 -5.76 6.89 -0.40
C ARG A 39 -5.59 8.27 0.25
N LEU A 40 -4.58 8.43 1.08
CA LEU A 40 -4.29 9.67 1.78
C LEU A 40 -3.45 10.64 0.96
N LYS A 41 -3.01 10.24 -0.25
CA LYS A 41 -2.12 11.01 -1.12
C LYS A 41 -0.81 11.37 -0.41
N ILE A 42 -0.23 10.40 0.28
CA ILE A 42 1.07 10.51 0.95
C ILE A 42 2.12 9.95 0.00
N ASP A 43 3.08 10.78 -0.38
CA ASP A 43 4.12 10.39 -1.33
C ASP A 43 5.45 10.00 -0.65
N ILE A 44 5.61 10.31 0.65
CA ILE A 44 6.83 10.09 1.43
C ILE A 44 6.57 9.07 2.53
N ALA A 45 7.39 8.02 2.57
CA ALA A 45 7.46 7.04 3.66
C ALA A 45 8.73 7.25 4.49
N PHE A 46 8.56 7.30 5.81
CA PHE A 46 9.67 7.28 6.75
C PHE A 46 9.96 5.81 7.12
N THR A 47 10.92 5.21 6.42
CA THR A 47 11.24 3.78 6.54
C THR A 47 12.64 3.50 5.99
N PHE A 48 13.23 2.37 6.38
CA PHE A 48 14.44 1.84 5.74
C PHE A 48 14.12 0.75 4.71
N ASP A 49 12.84 0.44 4.51
CA ASP A 49 12.39 -0.59 3.59
C ASP A 49 12.42 -0.10 2.14
N SER A 50 13.21 -0.78 1.30
CA SER A 50 13.36 -0.46 -0.11
C SER A 50 12.13 -0.81 -0.97
N HIS A 51 11.19 -1.61 -0.45
CA HIS A 51 9.95 -1.97 -1.14
C HIS A 51 9.12 -0.73 -1.53
N PHE A 52 9.14 0.31 -0.70
CA PHE A 52 8.40 1.56 -0.94
C PHE A 52 8.96 2.32 -2.16
N GLN A 53 10.28 2.28 -2.37
CA GLN A 53 10.91 2.87 -3.55
C GLN A 53 10.53 2.11 -4.83
N ALA A 54 10.38 0.78 -4.75
CA ALA A 54 10.04 -0.07 -5.90
C ALA A 54 8.68 0.27 -6.53
N ILE A 55 7.79 0.90 -5.77
CA ILE A 55 6.49 1.39 -6.25
C ILE A 55 6.39 2.92 -6.28
N LYS A 56 7.53 3.60 -6.34
CA LYS A 56 7.69 5.05 -6.54
C LYS A 56 7.33 5.94 -5.35
N PHE A 57 7.23 5.41 -4.14
CA PHE A 57 7.22 6.28 -2.96
C PHE A 57 8.62 6.82 -2.69
N GLN A 58 8.68 8.06 -2.21
CA GLN A 58 9.90 8.64 -1.69
C GLN A 58 10.16 8.05 -0.31
N VAL A 59 11.40 7.65 -0.05
CA VAL A 59 11.78 7.11 1.25
C VAL A 59 12.75 8.08 1.93
N MET A 60 12.45 8.42 3.18
CA MET A 60 13.33 9.24 4.02
C MET A 60 13.76 8.45 5.26
N PRO A 61 15.04 8.52 5.63
CA PRO A 61 15.55 8.00 6.90
C PRO A 61 15.18 8.89 8.08
#